data_AF-A0A1G6RL99-F1
#
_entry.id   AF-A0A1G6RL99-F1
#
_cell.length_a   1.000
_cell.length_b   1.000
_cell.length_c   1.000
_cell.angle_alpha   90.00
_cell.angle_beta   90.00
_cell.angle_gamma   90.00
#
_symmetry.space_group_name_H-M   'P 1'
#
loop_
_entity.id
_entity.type
_entity.pdbx_description
1 polymer ?
#
loop_
_entity_poly.entity_id
_entity_poly.type
_entity_poly.pdbx_seq_one_letter_code
_entity_poly.pdbx_strand_id
1 'polypeptide(L)'
;MRRPRARLLAHHQLPPAGPSPERPPDRPPDRKRSVRNRIGVPSRHIAMRTQRMTLSVSVLALLTLAACGTESGSGSGGGDTVQSDVPVTGVAWSVDSVTVDGKKTEAPEGARMQIDPKGRATADFGCNHIGVDARVKGDRVTLGKPVTTQMVCDEDIEKFEKAAIEAMGGELTAELSGKKLTLTKEGGTTMELSEEKAADLVGTRWTVTTLLAGETATTVPADLPKERTPYLTLADDGTVRGNSGCNSFSGKATVKGSTIDFGAIAGTRKMCPEPEMEVERAVLAALDGPVTYTVKGSTLTLTAKDGKGLGANAEAPESGSQHG
;
A
#
# COMPACT_ATOMS: atom_id res chain seq x y z
N MET A 1 -58.92 51.14 -17.20
CA MET A 1 -57.61 50.96 -16.53
C MET A 1 -56.91 49.73 -17.10
N ARG A 2 -55.79 49.93 -17.80
CA ARG A 2 -54.63 49.02 -18.00
C ARG A 2 -53.84 49.52 -19.22
N ARG A 3 -52.68 50.14 -18.98
CA ARG A 3 -51.69 50.49 -20.02
C ARG A 3 -50.76 49.29 -20.24
N PRO A 4 -50.35 48.96 -21.47
CA PRO A 4 -49.35 47.92 -21.72
C PRO A 4 -47.93 48.46 -21.44
N ARG A 5 -47.11 47.66 -20.76
CA ARG A 5 -45.69 47.94 -20.51
C ARG A 5 -44.87 47.60 -21.77
N ALA A 6 -44.11 48.56 -22.27
CA ALA A 6 -43.10 48.37 -23.30
C ALA A 6 -41.92 47.53 -22.76
N ARG A 7 -41.48 46.56 -23.56
CA ARG A 7 -40.37 45.65 -23.29
C ARG A 7 -39.10 46.30 -23.86
N LEU A 8 -38.17 46.72 -23.00
CA LEU A 8 -36.88 47.29 -23.39
C LEU A 8 -35.93 46.12 -23.75
N LEU A 9 -35.46 46.09 -25.00
CA LEU A 9 -34.41 45.17 -25.46
C LEU A 9 -33.05 45.71 -24.99
N ALA A 10 -32.40 44.99 -24.08
CA ALA A 10 -31.00 45.24 -23.72
C ALA A 10 -30.09 44.53 -24.73
N HIS A 11 -29.31 45.31 -25.48
CA HIS A 11 -28.21 44.81 -26.29
C HIS A 11 -27.06 44.38 -25.36
N HIS A 12 -26.77 43.08 -25.31
CA HIS A 12 -25.54 42.58 -24.68
C HIS A 12 -24.36 42.83 -25.62
N GLN A 13 -23.53 43.80 -25.26
CA GLN A 13 -22.21 44.02 -25.83
C GLN A 13 -21.23 42.99 -25.25
N LEU A 14 -20.60 42.21 -26.13
CA LEU A 14 -19.48 41.32 -25.79
C LEU A 14 -18.24 42.14 -25.41
N PRO A 15 -17.48 41.77 -24.37
CA PRO A 15 -16.21 42.40 -24.06
C PRO A 15 -15.13 42.05 -25.09
N PRO A 16 -14.14 42.93 -25.35
CA PRO A 16 -13.06 42.67 -26.29
C PRO A 16 -12.12 41.57 -25.79
N ALA A 17 -11.63 40.74 -26.71
CA ALA A 17 -10.64 39.71 -26.46
C ALA A 17 -9.31 40.31 -25.97
N GLY A 18 -8.80 39.79 -24.85
CA GLY A 18 -7.48 40.14 -24.33
C GLY A 18 -6.33 39.61 -25.20
N PRO A 19 -5.12 40.19 -25.07
CA PRO A 19 -3.98 39.79 -25.89
C PRO A 19 -3.50 38.37 -25.54
N SER A 20 -3.15 37.61 -26.59
CA SER A 20 -2.56 36.27 -26.47
C SER A 20 -1.17 36.30 -25.81
N PRO A 21 -0.81 35.28 -25.01
CA PRO A 21 0.52 35.22 -24.41
C PRO A 21 1.59 34.91 -25.47
N GLU A 22 2.65 35.72 -25.48
CA GLU A 22 3.84 35.54 -26.31
C GLU A 22 4.56 34.23 -25.97
N ARG A 23 5.03 33.55 -27.02
CA ARG A 23 5.78 32.30 -26.95
C ARG A 23 7.24 32.60 -26.55
N PRO A 24 7.83 31.94 -25.54
CA PRO A 24 9.23 32.17 -25.17
C PRO A 24 10.19 31.67 -26.26
N PRO A 25 11.38 32.30 -26.43
CA PRO A 25 12.32 31.94 -27.49
C PRO A 25 13.03 30.61 -27.24
N ASP A 26 13.29 29.91 -28.35
CA ASP A 26 13.96 28.61 -28.43
C ASP A 26 15.37 28.62 -27.81
N ARG A 27 15.65 27.60 -27.00
CA ARG A 27 16.95 27.33 -26.40
C ARG A 27 17.84 26.59 -27.41
N PRO A 28 19.09 27.02 -27.67
CA PRO A 28 19.99 26.35 -28.62
C PRO A 28 20.54 25.02 -28.05
N PRO A 29 21.01 24.09 -28.90
CA PRO A 29 21.35 22.73 -28.51
C PRO A 29 22.69 22.64 -27.76
N ASP A 30 22.69 21.88 -26.66
CA ASP A 30 23.86 21.59 -25.84
C ASP A 30 24.89 20.75 -26.59
N ARG A 31 26.11 21.29 -26.68
CA ARG A 31 27.25 20.70 -27.36
C ARG A 31 27.93 19.68 -26.44
N LYS A 32 27.83 18.39 -26.81
CA LYS A 32 28.52 17.26 -26.16
C LYS A 32 30.02 17.57 -25.93
N ARG A 33 30.47 17.48 -24.67
CA ARG A 33 31.91 17.40 -24.34
C ARG A 33 32.22 16.01 -23.78
N SER A 34 32.64 15.13 -24.68
CA SER A 34 33.25 13.83 -24.37
C SER A 34 34.61 14.06 -23.72
N VAL A 35 34.72 13.88 -22.42
CA VAL A 35 36.02 13.73 -21.73
C VAL A 35 36.37 12.24 -21.71
N ARG A 36 37.27 11.85 -22.62
CA ARG A 36 38.02 10.60 -22.53
C ARG A 36 38.95 10.71 -21.32
N ASN A 37 38.71 9.91 -20.29
CA ASN A 37 39.76 9.62 -19.31
C ASN A 37 40.40 8.28 -19.66
N ARG A 38 41.63 8.33 -20.19
CA ARG A 38 42.54 7.19 -20.30
C ARG A 38 43.32 7.11 -18.99
N ILE A 39 43.05 6.09 -18.18
CA ILE A 39 44.03 5.58 -17.23
C ILE A 39 44.16 4.09 -17.56
N GLY A 40 45.33 3.72 -18.06
CA GLY A 40 45.72 2.34 -18.26
C GLY A 40 46.59 1.83 -17.12
N VAL A 41 46.98 0.55 -17.29
CA VAL A 41 48.01 -0.24 -16.56
C VAL A 41 47.40 -1.20 -15.51
N PRO A 42 47.87 -2.46 -15.38
CA PRO A 42 47.99 -3.53 -16.37
C PRO A 42 47.36 -4.86 -15.88
N SER A 43 46.97 -5.76 -16.79
CA SER A 43 46.59 -7.14 -16.43
C SER A 43 47.84 -7.97 -16.09
N ARG A 44 47.88 -8.54 -14.88
CA ARG A 44 48.78 -9.65 -14.54
C ARG A 44 47.95 -10.92 -14.37
N HIS A 45 48.17 -11.86 -15.27
CA HIS A 45 47.71 -13.24 -15.16
C HIS A 45 48.29 -13.88 -13.89
N ILE A 46 47.42 -14.42 -13.04
CA ILE A 46 47.81 -15.34 -11.97
C ILE A 46 47.18 -16.70 -12.31
N ALA A 47 48.06 -17.68 -12.51
CA ALA A 47 47.73 -19.06 -12.79
C ALA A 47 47.02 -19.71 -11.60
N MET A 48 45.90 -20.39 -11.87
CA MET A 48 45.26 -21.30 -10.92
C MET A 48 46.13 -22.55 -10.77
N ARG A 49 46.65 -22.78 -9.56
CA ARG A 49 47.23 -24.07 -9.17
C ARG A 49 46.25 -24.78 -8.25
N THR A 50 45.63 -25.82 -8.79
CA THR A 50 44.79 -26.79 -8.09
C THR A 50 45.60 -27.56 -7.08
N GLN A 51 45.17 -27.57 -5.81
CA GLN A 51 45.62 -28.55 -4.84
C GLN A 51 44.43 -29.03 -4.01
N ARG A 52 44.07 -30.30 -4.24
CA ARG A 52 43.15 -31.07 -3.41
C ARG A 52 43.87 -31.42 -2.11
N MET A 53 43.25 -31.16 -0.96
CA MET A 53 43.61 -31.80 0.30
C MET A 53 42.36 -31.99 1.17
N THR A 54 41.98 -33.25 1.28
CA THR A 54 41.05 -33.85 2.24
C THR A 54 41.71 -33.96 3.63
N LEU A 55 40.92 -33.79 4.70
CA LEU A 55 41.04 -34.31 6.09
C LEU A 55 39.98 -33.54 6.93
N SER A 56 38.82 -34.06 7.36
CA SER A 56 38.49 -35.14 8.30
C SER A 56 38.86 -34.88 9.77
N VAL A 57 37.81 -34.98 10.63
CA VAL A 57 37.74 -35.15 12.10
C VAL A 57 38.11 -33.89 12.94
N SER A 58 37.45 -33.48 14.04
CA SER A 58 36.66 -34.18 15.05
C SER A 58 35.72 -33.23 15.82
N VAL A 59 34.62 -33.79 16.32
CA VAL A 59 33.69 -33.24 17.31
C VAL A 59 34.36 -33.03 18.66
N LEU A 60 34.09 -31.91 19.34
CA LEU A 60 34.22 -31.81 20.79
C LEU A 60 33.01 -31.04 21.36
N ALA A 61 32.07 -31.80 21.90
CA ALA A 61 30.98 -31.30 22.74
C ALA A 61 31.54 -31.03 24.14
N LEU A 62 31.44 -29.78 24.60
CA LEU A 62 31.67 -29.41 25.99
C LEU A 62 30.33 -29.00 26.60
N LEU A 63 29.72 -29.96 27.31
CA LEU A 63 28.68 -29.71 28.30
C LEU A 63 29.35 -29.12 29.55
N THR A 64 29.00 -27.90 29.92
CA THR A 64 29.25 -27.37 31.27
C THR A 64 27.91 -26.97 31.89
N LEU A 65 27.39 -27.84 32.77
CA LEU A 65 26.43 -27.46 33.81
C LEU A 65 27.20 -26.84 34.98
N ALA A 66 26.84 -25.62 35.35
CA ALA A 66 26.95 -25.01 36.68
C ALA A 66 26.50 -23.54 36.50
N ALA A 67 25.82 -22.86 37.41
CA ALA A 67 25.05 -23.14 38.61
C ALA A 67 24.37 -21.79 38.94
N CYS A 68 23.25 -21.78 39.66
CA CYS A 68 22.73 -20.53 40.24
C CYS A 68 23.79 -19.89 41.16
N GLY A 69 24.19 -18.67 40.84
CA GLY A 69 25.02 -17.82 41.69
C GLY A 69 24.45 -16.41 41.68
N THR A 70 23.78 -16.03 42.75
CA THR A 70 23.40 -14.65 43.07
C THR A 70 24.66 -13.89 43.50
N GLU A 71 25.22 -13.09 42.59
CA GLU A 71 26.20 -12.06 42.94
C GLU A 71 25.63 -10.67 42.61
N SER A 72 25.43 -9.88 43.66
CA SER A 72 25.13 -8.45 43.58
C SER A 72 26.43 -7.70 43.22
N GLY A 73 26.70 -7.60 41.92
CA GLY A 73 27.76 -6.77 41.37
C GLY A 73 27.22 -5.40 40.94
N SER A 74 27.56 -4.37 41.71
CA SER A 74 27.32 -2.98 41.34
C SER A 74 28.25 -2.61 40.18
N GLY A 75 27.71 -2.66 38.95
CA GLY A 75 28.38 -2.25 37.73
C GLY A 75 27.51 -1.24 36.99
N SER A 76 27.89 0.03 37.06
CA SER A 76 27.29 1.11 36.27
C SER A 76 27.71 0.91 34.81
N GLY A 77 26.90 0.16 34.07
CA GLY A 77 26.93 0.08 32.63
C GLY A 77 25.55 0.50 32.14
N GLY A 78 25.48 1.65 31.48
CA GLY A 78 24.31 2.03 30.69
C GLY A 78 24.12 1.00 29.59
N GLY A 79 23.38 -0.05 29.90
CA GLY A 79 22.82 -0.92 28.90
C GLY A 79 21.75 -0.11 28.19
N ASP A 80 22.09 0.41 27.01
CA ASP A 80 21.11 0.52 25.95
C ASP A 80 20.53 -0.88 25.80
N THR A 81 19.39 -1.11 26.46
CA THR A 81 18.55 -2.24 26.15
C THR A 81 18.28 -2.10 24.66
N VAL A 82 18.77 -3.06 23.87
CA VAL A 82 18.34 -3.23 22.50
C VAL A 82 16.84 -3.51 22.58
N GLN A 83 16.07 -2.43 22.60
CA GLN A 83 14.63 -2.46 22.57
C GLN A 83 14.36 -3.06 21.19
N SER A 84 14.07 -4.35 21.18
CA SER A 84 13.75 -5.04 19.94
C SER A 84 12.54 -4.33 19.39
N ASP A 85 12.72 -3.60 18.28
CA ASP A 85 11.67 -2.80 17.69
C ASP A 85 10.42 -3.66 17.55
N VAL A 86 9.31 -3.23 18.16
CA VAL A 86 8.03 -3.91 17.99
C VAL A 86 7.69 -3.77 16.51
N PRO A 87 7.53 -4.87 15.73
CA PRO A 87 7.32 -4.81 14.28
C PRO A 87 5.88 -4.35 13.97
N VAL A 88 5.57 -3.11 14.32
CA VAL A 88 4.27 -2.47 14.10
C VAL A 88 4.16 -1.99 12.64
N THR A 89 5.29 -1.57 12.06
CA THR A 89 5.34 -1.02 10.70
C THR A 89 5.42 -2.10 9.64
N GLY A 90 4.82 -1.84 8.47
CA GLY A 90 4.88 -2.73 7.32
C GLY A 90 4.05 -4.01 7.43
N VAL A 91 3.31 -4.18 8.53
CA VAL A 91 2.38 -5.29 8.78
C VAL A 91 0.96 -4.89 8.40
N ALA A 92 0.15 -5.84 7.93
CA ALA A 92 -1.29 -5.66 7.77
C ALA A 92 -1.98 -6.15 9.05
N TRP A 93 -2.73 -5.27 9.70
CA TRP A 93 -3.43 -5.56 10.94
C TRP A 93 -4.93 -5.58 10.69
N SER A 94 -5.59 -6.67 11.08
CA SER A 94 -7.03 -6.66 11.36
C SER A 94 -7.23 -5.93 12.68
N VAL A 95 -8.17 -4.99 12.73
CA VAL A 95 -8.60 -4.41 14.00
C VAL A 95 -9.64 -5.35 14.59
N ASP A 96 -9.38 -5.88 15.78
CA ASP A 96 -10.28 -6.82 16.44
C ASP A 96 -11.30 -6.06 17.28
N SER A 97 -10.84 -5.06 18.05
CA SER A 97 -11.69 -4.29 18.95
C SER A 97 -11.03 -3.00 19.43
N VAL A 98 -11.86 -2.09 19.95
CA VAL A 98 -11.41 -0.87 20.63
C VAL A 98 -12.09 -0.75 22.00
N THR A 99 -11.33 -0.34 23.00
CA THR A 99 -11.86 -0.04 24.34
C THR A 99 -11.62 1.42 24.65
N VAL A 100 -12.69 2.18 24.88
CA VAL A 100 -12.64 3.59 25.28
C VAL A 100 -13.46 3.73 26.56
N ASP A 101 -12.93 4.43 27.58
CA ASP A 101 -13.57 4.60 28.89
C ASP A 101 -14.04 3.27 29.53
N GLY A 102 -13.25 2.21 29.36
CA GLY A 102 -13.56 0.87 29.86
C GLY A 102 -14.64 0.11 29.08
N LYS A 103 -15.22 0.70 28.03
CA LYS A 103 -16.21 0.05 27.17
C LYS A 103 -15.54 -0.52 25.92
N LYS A 104 -15.51 -1.84 25.83
CA LYS A 104 -15.04 -2.58 24.65
C LYS A 104 -16.12 -2.60 23.55
N THR A 105 -15.72 -2.34 22.32
CA THR A 105 -16.54 -2.42 21.10
C THR A 105 -15.80 -3.29 20.09
N GLU A 106 -16.44 -4.34 19.61
CA GLU A 106 -15.88 -5.22 18.57
C GLU A 106 -15.89 -4.52 17.21
N ALA A 107 -14.90 -4.85 16.39
CA ALA A 107 -14.75 -4.27 15.07
C ALA A 107 -15.75 -4.85 14.06
N PRO A 108 -16.26 -4.04 13.11
CA PRO A 108 -16.94 -4.54 11.93
C PRO A 108 -16.04 -5.48 11.12
N GLU A 109 -16.65 -6.36 10.33
CA GLU A 109 -15.93 -7.22 9.40
C GLU A 109 -15.11 -6.38 8.41
N GLY A 110 -13.85 -6.78 8.17
CA GLY A 110 -12.94 -6.09 7.26
C GLY A 110 -12.26 -4.86 7.84
N ALA A 111 -12.49 -4.51 9.12
CA ALA A 111 -11.79 -3.43 9.79
C ALA A 111 -10.27 -3.71 9.84
N ARG A 112 -9.47 -2.80 9.28
CA ARG A 112 -8.04 -3.00 9.06
C ARG A 112 -7.25 -1.73 9.20
N MET A 113 -5.97 -1.89 9.54
CA MET A 113 -5.01 -0.80 9.67
C MET A 113 -3.63 -1.25 9.21
N GLN A 114 -2.87 -0.30 8.66
CA GLN A 114 -1.45 -0.46 8.38
C GLN A 114 -0.71 0.81 8.76
N ILE A 115 0.49 0.65 9.32
CA ILE A 115 1.44 1.75 9.51
C ILE A 115 2.61 1.50 8.55
N ASP A 116 2.83 2.39 7.59
CA ASP A 116 3.95 2.29 6.67
C ASP A 116 5.26 2.80 7.32
N PRO A 117 6.43 2.27 6.87
CA PRO A 117 7.72 2.72 7.38
C PRO A 117 8.08 4.17 7.05
N LYS A 118 7.35 4.83 6.15
CA LYS A 118 7.56 6.24 5.77
C LYS A 118 6.80 7.20 6.70
N GLY A 119 6.08 6.68 7.69
CA GLY A 119 5.46 7.47 8.74
C GLY A 119 4.02 7.90 8.43
N ARG A 120 3.26 7.05 7.75
CA ARG A 120 1.82 7.22 7.61
C ARG A 120 1.09 5.93 8.00
N ALA A 121 -0.05 6.09 8.66
CA ALA A 121 -0.98 4.99 8.86
C ALA A 121 -2.24 5.23 8.04
N THR A 122 -2.78 4.13 7.55
CA THR A 122 -4.06 4.07 6.85
C THR A 122 -4.94 3.08 7.57
N ALA A 123 -6.21 3.43 7.76
CA ALA A 123 -7.20 2.53 8.33
C ALA A 123 -8.49 2.57 7.51
N ASP A 124 -9.22 1.47 7.58
CA ASP A 124 -10.55 1.30 7.00
C ASP A 124 -11.37 0.53 8.04
N PHE A 125 -12.46 1.12 8.52
CA PHE A 125 -13.31 0.52 9.55
C PHE A 125 -14.68 0.10 9.00
N GLY A 126 -14.78 -0.08 7.69
CA GLY A 126 -15.97 -0.58 6.99
C GLY A 126 -16.77 0.51 6.28
N CYS A 127 -16.53 1.79 6.57
CA CYS A 127 -17.21 2.89 5.88
C CYS A 127 -16.24 3.91 5.33
N ASN A 128 -15.44 4.56 6.18
CA ASN A 128 -14.55 5.62 5.72
C ASN A 128 -13.08 5.19 5.68
N HIS A 129 -12.36 5.72 4.69
CA HIS A 129 -10.91 5.60 4.62
C HIS A 129 -10.26 6.70 5.47
N ILE A 130 -9.41 6.27 6.40
CA ILE A 130 -8.78 7.14 7.38
C ILE A 130 -7.29 7.21 7.09
N GLY A 131 -6.77 8.42 6.92
CA GLY A 131 -5.34 8.69 6.87
C GLY A 131 -4.85 9.38 8.14
N VAL A 132 -3.70 8.96 8.67
CA VAL A 132 -3.09 9.59 9.84
C VAL A 132 -1.57 9.61 9.70
N ASP A 133 -0.93 10.71 10.07
CA ASP A 133 0.54 10.74 10.17
C ASP A 133 0.99 9.86 11.34
N ALA A 134 2.04 9.08 11.16
CA ALA A 134 2.50 8.12 12.15
C ALA A 134 4.01 8.25 12.41
N ARG A 135 4.41 8.05 13.66
CA ARG A 135 5.81 7.91 14.05
C ARG A 135 5.95 6.70 14.96
N VAL A 136 6.89 5.82 14.66
CA VAL A 136 7.17 4.64 15.48
C VAL A 136 8.62 4.72 15.96
N LYS A 137 8.83 4.56 17.27
CA LYS A 137 10.15 4.49 17.90
C LYS A 137 10.12 3.45 19.01
N GLY A 138 10.72 2.27 18.76
CA GLY A 138 10.61 1.14 19.67
C GLY A 138 9.15 0.69 19.84
N ASP A 139 8.66 0.68 21.08
CA ASP A 139 7.27 0.41 21.46
C ASP A 139 6.37 1.65 21.43
N ARG A 140 6.91 2.85 21.16
CA ARG A 140 6.13 4.08 21.12
C ARG A 140 5.61 4.34 19.72
N VAL A 141 4.29 4.44 19.59
CA VAL A 141 3.58 4.81 18.36
C VAL A 141 2.89 6.14 18.60
N THR A 142 3.26 7.18 17.86
CA THR A 142 2.55 8.45 17.87
C THR A 142 1.72 8.58 16.60
N LEU A 143 0.41 8.67 16.76
CA LEU A 143 -0.52 8.94 15.67
C LEU A 143 -0.98 10.40 15.75
N GLY A 144 -0.92 11.08 14.59
CA GLY A 144 -1.41 12.44 14.41
C GLY A 144 -2.94 12.52 14.50
N LYS A 145 -3.50 13.61 13.99
CA LYS A 145 -4.96 13.74 13.88
C LYS A 145 -5.46 12.91 12.70
N PRO A 146 -6.40 11.97 12.89
CA PRO A 146 -7.00 11.26 11.77
C PRO A 146 -7.72 12.22 10.83
N VAL A 147 -7.54 12.01 9.53
CA VAL A 147 -8.26 12.70 8.46
C VAL A 147 -9.12 11.66 7.76
N THR A 148 -10.42 11.94 7.67
CA THR A 148 -11.41 11.03 7.08
C THR A 148 -12.51 11.84 6.40
N THR A 149 -13.22 11.21 5.46
CA THR A 149 -14.43 11.77 4.85
C THR A 149 -15.62 11.21 5.63
N GLN A 150 -16.59 12.04 6.03
CA GLN A 150 -17.77 11.54 6.75
C GLN A 150 -18.83 11.08 5.74
N MET A 151 -18.92 9.77 5.49
CA MET A 151 -20.05 9.17 4.78
C MET A 151 -21.15 8.72 5.76
N VAL A 152 -22.37 8.54 5.24
CA VAL A 152 -23.48 7.99 6.02
C VAL A 152 -23.28 6.46 6.09
N CYS A 153 -23.18 5.94 7.31
CA CYS A 153 -22.92 4.53 7.58
C CYS A 153 -24.05 3.95 8.44
N ASP A 154 -24.09 2.62 8.58
CA ASP A 154 -24.90 1.99 9.62
C ASP A 154 -24.45 2.45 11.02
N GLU A 155 -25.40 2.59 11.93
CA GLU A 155 -25.17 3.18 13.28
C GLU A 155 -24.07 2.44 14.06
N ASP A 156 -24.00 1.11 13.94
CA ASP A 156 -22.99 0.31 14.62
C ASP A 156 -21.57 0.56 14.07
N ILE A 157 -21.45 0.78 12.75
CA ILE A 157 -20.19 1.12 12.10
C ILE A 157 -19.76 2.53 12.51
N GLU A 158 -20.68 3.49 12.50
CA GLU A 158 -20.38 4.88 12.91
C GLU A 158 -19.91 4.93 14.37
N LYS A 159 -20.57 4.18 15.26
CA LYS A 159 -20.20 4.09 16.67
C LYS A 159 -18.81 3.49 16.86
N PHE A 160 -18.50 2.40 16.16
CA PHE A 160 -17.16 1.82 16.21
C PHE A 160 -16.11 2.77 15.64
N GLU A 161 -16.36 3.35 14.47
CA GLU A 161 -15.44 4.28 13.81
C GLU A 161 -15.10 5.47 14.70
N LYS A 162 -16.10 6.06 15.38
CA LYS A 162 -15.88 7.14 16.34
C LYS A 162 -14.96 6.73 17.49
N ALA A 163 -15.21 5.57 18.09
CA ALA A 163 -14.38 5.05 19.18
C ALA A 163 -12.95 4.73 18.70
N ALA A 164 -12.81 4.20 17.47
CA ALA A 164 -11.52 3.91 16.88
C ALA A 164 -10.74 5.20 16.54
N ILE A 165 -11.38 6.23 15.99
CA ILE A 165 -10.75 7.54 15.74
C ILE A 165 -10.24 8.19 17.03
N GLU A 166 -10.99 8.05 18.13
CA GLU A 166 -10.57 8.54 19.45
C GLU A 166 -9.33 7.79 19.97
N ALA A 167 -9.30 6.47 19.78
CA ALA A 167 -8.16 5.63 20.12
C ALA A 167 -6.93 5.90 19.22
N MET A 168 -7.14 6.28 17.95
CA MET A 168 -6.12 6.55 16.94
C MET A 168 -5.38 7.89 17.07
N GLY A 169 -5.52 8.63 18.17
CA GLY A 169 -4.89 9.94 18.34
C GLY A 169 -3.95 10.01 19.53
N GLY A 170 -2.75 10.54 19.32
CA GLY A 170 -1.78 10.83 20.38
C GLY A 170 -0.70 9.75 20.51
N GLU A 171 -0.12 9.65 21.71
CA GLU A 171 0.92 8.68 22.01
C GLU A 171 0.32 7.36 22.52
N LEU A 172 0.77 6.26 21.92
CA LEU A 172 0.37 4.89 22.21
C LEU A 172 1.61 4.07 22.54
N THR A 173 1.46 3.13 23.47
CA THR A 173 2.44 2.07 23.75
C THR A 173 1.99 0.79 23.07
N ALA A 174 2.85 0.22 22.24
CA ALA A 174 2.64 -1.00 21.50
C ALA A 174 3.17 -2.20 22.27
N GLU A 175 2.32 -3.20 22.47
CA GLU A 175 2.69 -4.48 23.02
C GLU A 175 2.35 -5.58 22.01
N LEU A 176 3.35 -6.38 21.61
CA LEU A 176 3.16 -7.49 20.69
C LEU A 176 3.31 -8.82 21.43
N SER A 177 2.26 -9.63 21.39
CA SER A 177 2.26 -11.01 21.89
C SER A 177 1.93 -11.96 20.75
N GLY A 178 2.96 -12.53 20.14
CA GLY A 178 2.83 -13.37 18.96
C GLY A 178 2.30 -12.56 17.77
N LYS A 179 1.09 -12.89 17.30
CA LYS A 179 0.41 -12.19 16.20
C LYS A 179 -0.61 -11.14 16.65
N LYS A 180 -0.66 -10.84 17.94
CA LYS A 180 -1.58 -9.87 18.52
C LYS A 180 -0.83 -8.62 18.95
N LEU A 181 -1.26 -7.48 18.44
CA LEU A 181 -0.76 -6.16 18.80
C LEU A 181 -1.82 -5.46 19.65
N THR A 182 -1.42 -4.95 20.80
CA THR A 182 -2.24 -4.04 21.61
C THR A 182 -1.60 -2.66 21.58
N LEU A 183 -2.35 -1.65 21.15
CA LEU A 183 -1.97 -0.25 21.26
C LEU A 183 -2.70 0.37 22.45
N THR A 184 -1.95 0.87 23.42
CA THR A 184 -2.51 1.42 24.67
C THR A 184 -2.20 2.90 24.80
N LYS A 185 -3.23 3.70 25.03
CA LYS A 185 -3.12 5.14 25.35
C LYS A 185 -3.16 5.36 26.85
N GLU A 186 -2.58 6.48 27.29
CA GLU A 186 -2.82 6.98 28.64
C GLU A 186 -4.33 7.13 28.91
N GLY A 187 -4.78 6.74 30.11
CA GLY A 187 -6.20 6.68 30.46
C GLY A 187 -6.88 5.32 30.21
N GLY A 188 -6.15 4.34 29.67
CA GLY A 188 -6.62 2.95 29.55
C GLY A 188 -7.38 2.64 28.26
N THR A 189 -7.45 3.59 27.31
CA THR A 189 -7.96 3.33 25.96
C THR A 189 -7.04 2.35 25.24
N THR A 190 -7.60 1.30 24.65
CA THR A 190 -6.83 0.26 23.96
C THR A 190 -7.41 -0.05 22.58
N MET A 191 -6.53 -0.42 21.64
CA MET A 191 -6.90 -1.06 20.38
C MET A 191 -6.24 -2.43 20.35
N GLU A 192 -7.04 -3.48 20.16
CA GLU A 192 -6.55 -4.85 19.97
C GLU A 192 -6.55 -5.15 18.46
N LEU A 193 -5.43 -5.64 17.96
CA LEU A 193 -5.23 -5.96 16.55
C LEU A 193 -4.60 -7.34 16.40
N SER A 194 -4.94 -8.01 15.31
CA SER A 194 -4.35 -9.29 14.92
C SER A 194 -3.69 -9.18 13.55
N GLU A 195 -2.52 -9.80 13.39
CA GLU A 195 -1.82 -9.85 12.10
C GLU A 195 -2.70 -10.55 11.07
N GLU A 196 -3.02 -9.85 9.98
CA GLU A 196 -3.86 -10.37 8.91
C GLU A 196 -3.07 -11.41 8.10
N LYS A 197 -3.67 -12.58 7.90
CA LYS A 197 -3.11 -13.58 6.99
C LYS A 197 -3.15 -13.01 5.58
N ALA A 198 -2.00 -12.98 4.91
CA ALA A 198 -1.93 -12.61 3.49
C ALA A 198 -2.86 -13.51 2.65
N ALA A 199 -3.67 -12.89 1.81
CA ALA A 199 -4.49 -13.60 0.84
C ALA A 199 -3.60 -14.32 -0.19
N ASP A 200 -4.12 -15.39 -0.77
CA ASP A 200 -3.40 -16.09 -1.84
C ASP A 200 -3.34 -15.19 -3.08
N LEU A 201 -2.15 -15.03 -3.68
CA LEU A 201 -2.00 -14.21 -4.89
C LEU A 201 -2.85 -14.79 -6.04
N VAL A 202 -2.81 -16.11 -6.19
CA VAL A 202 -3.48 -16.89 -7.23
C VAL A 202 -4.86 -17.32 -6.71
N GLY A 203 -5.86 -17.33 -7.58
CA GLY A 203 -7.26 -17.63 -7.24
C GLY A 203 -8.03 -16.45 -6.66
N THR A 204 -7.34 -15.42 -6.16
CA THR A 204 -7.97 -14.20 -5.62
C THR A 204 -8.32 -13.21 -6.72
N ARG A 205 -9.49 -12.60 -6.58
CA ARG A 205 -9.91 -11.44 -7.37
C ARG A 205 -9.41 -10.17 -6.69
N TRP A 206 -8.53 -9.45 -7.38
CA TRP A 206 -7.91 -8.24 -6.90
C TRP A 206 -8.54 -7.03 -7.57
N THR A 207 -9.32 -6.27 -6.81
CA THR A 207 -9.96 -5.03 -7.27
C THR A 207 -8.96 -3.88 -7.17
N VAL A 208 -8.66 -3.25 -8.30
CA VAL A 208 -7.65 -2.18 -8.38
C VAL A 208 -8.25 -0.89 -7.84
N THR A 209 -7.61 -0.34 -6.81
CA THR A 209 -8.03 0.89 -6.13
C THR A 209 -7.05 2.03 -6.34
N THR A 210 -5.82 1.72 -6.75
CA THR A 210 -4.74 2.71 -6.85
C THR A 210 -3.90 2.46 -8.10
N LEU A 211 -3.56 3.53 -8.80
CA LEU A 211 -2.62 3.55 -9.92
C LEU A 211 -1.33 4.22 -9.46
N LEU A 212 -0.19 3.61 -9.77
CA LEU A 212 1.14 4.10 -9.40
C LEU A 212 1.87 4.63 -10.63
N ALA A 213 2.52 5.78 -10.47
CA ALA A 213 3.40 6.38 -11.46
C ALA A 213 4.60 7.03 -10.77
N GLY A 214 5.66 6.25 -10.58
CA GLY A 214 6.84 6.67 -9.82
C GLY A 214 6.50 6.82 -8.33
N GLU A 215 6.67 8.02 -7.79
CA GLU A 215 6.33 8.34 -6.39
C GLU A 215 4.87 8.78 -6.22
N THR A 216 4.13 8.95 -7.32
CA THR A 216 2.73 9.36 -7.28
C THR A 216 1.82 8.14 -7.21
N ALA A 217 0.88 8.17 -6.27
CA ALA A 217 -0.25 7.24 -6.19
C ALA A 217 -1.55 8.01 -6.44
N THR A 218 -2.41 7.48 -7.30
CA THR A 218 -3.72 8.08 -7.62
C THR A 218 -4.82 7.05 -7.41
N THR A 219 -5.84 7.42 -6.67
CA THR A 219 -7.01 6.56 -6.44
C THR A 219 -7.80 6.43 -7.74
N VAL A 220 -8.26 5.22 -8.04
CA VAL A 220 -9.22 4.99 -9.14
C VAL A 220 -10.50 5.76 -8.82
N PRO A 221 -11.08 6.53 -9.76
CA PRO A 221 -12.28 7.33 -9.48
C PRO A 221 -13.44 6.47 -8.97
N ALA A 222 -14.05 6.90 -7.87
CA ALA A 222 -15.14 6.15 -7.21
C ALA A 222 -16.48 6.24 -7.96
N ASP A 223 -16.61 7.17 -8.91
CA ASP A 223 -17.79 7.39 -9.74
C ASP A 223 -17.80 6.54 -11.03
N LEU A 224 -16.80 5.66 -11.20
CA LEU A 224 -16.85 4.65 -12.25
C LEU A 224 -18.07 3.73 -12.06
N PRO A 225 -18.79 3.36 -13.14
CA PRO A 225 -19.81 2.32 -13.06
C PRO A 225 -19.24 1.06 -12.42
N LYS A 226 -20.01 0.38 -11.56
CA LYS A 226 -19.53 -0.80 -10.81
C LYS A 226 -18.95 -1.87 -11.74
N GLU A 227 -19.56 -2.09 -12.90
CA GLU A 227 -19.14 -3.06 -13.92
C GLU A 227 -17.81 -2.70 -14.60
N ARG A 228 -17.34 -1.46 -14.38
CA ARG A 228 -16.10 -0.89 -14.89
C ARG A 228 -15.06 -0.68 -13.78
N THR A 229 -15.31 -1.22 -12.59
CA THR A 229 -14.28 -1.25 -11.55
C THR A 229 -13.15 -2.16 -12.03
N PRO A 230 -11.92 -1.65 -12.19
CA PRO A 230 -10.81 -2.46 -12.69
C PRO A 230 -10.45 -3.56 -11.68
N TYR A 231 -10.16 -4.75 -12.19
CA TYR A 231 -9.74 -5.89 -11.38
C TYR A 231 -8.85 -6.84 -12.19
N LEU A 232 -8.12 -7.69 -11.48
CA LEU A 232 -7.40 -8.82 -12.06
C LEU A 232 -7.53 -10.08 -11.21
N THR A 233 -7.46 -11.24 -11.86
CA THR A 233 -7.37 -12.55 -11.23
C THR A 233 -6.26 -13.35 -11.92
N LEU A 234 -5.34 -13.88 -11.12
CA LEU A 234 -4.34 -14.84 -11.56
C LEU A 234 -4.90 -16.25 -11.31
N ALA A 235 -5.01 -17.06 -12.34
CA ALA A 235 -5.48 -18.44 -12.24
C ALA A 235 -4.31 -19.43 -12.12
N ASP A 236 -4.57 -20.61 -11.57
CA ASP A 236 -3.55 -21.65 -11.36
C ASP A 236 -2.89 -22.14 -12.66
N ASP A 237 -3.57 -21.98 -13.79
CA ASP A 237 -3.06 -22.35 -15.12
C ASP A 237 -2.12 -21.28 -15.75
N GLY A 238 -1.70 -20.30 -14.95
CA GLY A 238 -0.84 -19.18 -15.37
C GLY A 238 -1.57 -18.17 -16.26
N THR A 239 -2.89 -18.17 -16.29
CA THR A 239 -3.67 -17.16 -17.00
C THR A 239 -3.98 -15.98 -16.08
N VAL A 240 -3.82 -14.76 -16.58
CA VAL A 240 -4.37 -13.55 -15.96
C VAL A 240 -5.61 -13.12 -16.74
N ARG A 241 -6.68 -12.76 -16.03
CA ARG A 241 -7.90 -12.19 -16.61
C ARG A 241 -8.35 -11.01 -15.78
N GLY A 242 -9.08 -10.09 -16.39
CA GLY A 242 -9.56 -8.92 -15.67
C GLY A 242 -10.38 -7.96 -16.49
N ASN A 243 -10.69 -6.83 -15.87
CA ASN A 243 -11.21 -5.63 -16.51
C ASN A 243 -10.26 -4.47 -16.14
N SER A 244 -9.95 -3.61 -17.10
CA SER A 244 -9.03 -2.48 -16.93
C SER A 244 -9.77 -1.14 -16.75
N GLY A 245 -11.09 -1.14 -16.62
CA GLY A 245 -11.98 0.02 -16.66
C GLY A 245 -13.01 -0.17 -17.77
N CYS A 246 -12.64 0.25 -18.98
CA CYS A 246 -13.51 0.15 -20.15
C CYS A 246 -13.59 -1.28 -20.74
N ASN A 247 -12.47 -1.99 -20.78
CA ASN A 247 -12.31 -3.24 -21.50
C ASN A 247 -11.98 -4.41 -20.58
N SER A 248 -12.40 -5.61 -21.00
CA SER A 248 -11.88 -6.83 -20.40
C SER A 248 -10.55 -7.20 -21.06
N PHE A 249 -9.70 -7.89 -20.31
CA PHE A 249 -8.41 -8.37 -20.80
C PHE A 249 -8.13 -9.79 -20.34
N SER A 250 -7.23 -10.46 -21.07
CA SER A 250 -6.66 -11.74 -20.71
C SER A 250 -5.24 -11.89 -21.25
N GLY A 251 -4.44 -12.72 -20.60
CA GLY A 251 -3.09 -13.02 -21.05
C GLY A 251 -2.44 -14.09 -20.18
N LYS A 252 -1.14 -14.25 -20.30
CA LYS A 252 -0.36 -15.17 -19.46
C LYS A 252 0.45 -14.41 -18.43
N ALA A 253 0.60 -14.99 -17.25
CA ALA A 253 1.40 -14.46 -16.16
C ALA A 253 2.20 -15.60 -15.54
N THR A 254 3.49 -15.37 -15.32
CA THR A 254 4.36 -16.35 -14.64
C THR A 254 4.83 -15.78 -13.32
N VAL A 255 4.43 -16.38 -12.21
CA VAL A 255 4.87 -16.00 -10.87
C VAL A 255 6.21 -16.68 -10.55
N LYS A 256 7.23 -15.90 -10.18
CA LYS A 256 8.56 -16.38 -9.80
C LYS A 256 9.05 -15.63 -8.57
N GLY A 257 9.07 -16.29 -7.42
CA GLY A 257 9.44 -15.65 -6.15
C GLY A 257 8.56 -14.43 -5.88
N SER A 258 9.17 -13.24 -5.76
CA SER A 258 8.50 -11.95 -5.56
C SER A 258 8.19 -11.18 -6.86
N THR A 259 8.28 -11.83 -8.02
CA THR A 259 8.03 -11.21 -9.33
C THR A 259 6.91 -11.90 -10.08
N ILE A 260 6.17 -11.13 -10.88
CA ILE A 260 5.19 -11.64 -11.85
C ILE A 260 5.65 -11.14 -13.22
N ASP A 261 5.81 -12.06 -14.16
CA ASP A 261 6.13 -11.76 -15.55
C ASP A 261 4.85 -11.86 -16.39
N PHE A 262 4.26 -10.72 -16.71
CA PHE A 262 3.10 -10.65 -17.58
C PHE A 262 3.55 -10.75 -19.05
N GLY A 263 3.02 -11.75 -19.75
CA GLY A 263 3.16 -11.87 -21.19
C GLY A 263 2.24 -10.90 -21.93
N ALA A 264 2.08 -11.12 -23.23
CA ALA A 264 1.17 -10.30 -24.04
C ALA A 264 -0.27 -10.33 -23.48
N ILE A 265 -0.78 -9.15 -23.12
CA ILE A 265 -2.16 -8.95 -22.69
C ILE A 265 -3.00 -8.59 -23.92
N ALA A 266 -4.08 -9.34 -24.13
CA ALA A 266 -5.08 -9.06 -25.15
C ALA A 266 -6.35 -8.51 -24.49
N GLY A 267 -6.84 -7.37 -24.97
CA GLY A 267 -8.07 -6.73 -24.50
C GLY A 267 -9.16 -6.65 -25.56
N THR A 268 -10.40 -6.45 -25.12
CA THR A 268 -11.47 -5.99 -26.01
C THR A 268 -11.21 -4.55 -26.46
N ARG A 269 -11.98 -4.03 -27.43
CA ARG A 269 -11.83 -2.67 -27.98
C ARG A 269 -13.15 -1.90 -27.97
N LYS A 270 -13.78 -1.82 -26.81
CA LYS A 270 -14.92 -0.93 -26.55
C LYS A 270 -14.42 0.50 -26.43
N MET A 271 -15.28 1.45 -26.79
CA MET A 271 -15.04 2.87 -26.60
C MET A 271 -15.85 3.33 -25.40
N CYS A 272 -15.18 4.00 -24.47
CA CYS A 272 -15.76 4.53 -23.24
C CYS A 272 -15.43 6.02 -23.09
N PRO A 273 -16.08 6.74 -22.16
CA PRO A 273 -15.65 8.07 -21.77
C PRO A 273 -14.17 8.13 -21.38
N GLU A 274 -13.53 9.28 -21.61
CA GLU A 274 -12.08 9.43 -21.44
C GLU A 274 -11.55 9.04 -20.05
N PRO A 275 -12.22 9.38 -18.92
CA PRO A 275 -11.73 8.97 -17.59
C PRO A 275 -11.54 7.46 -17.44
N GLU A 276 -12.43 6.66 -18.04
CA GLU A 276 -12.35 5.20 -18.02
C GLU A 276 -11.23 4.67 -18.94
N MET A 277 -11.03 5.34 -20.07
CA MET A 277 -9.96 5.01 -21.01
C MET A 277 -8.57 5.32 -20.41
N GLU A 278 -8.44 6.39 -19.62
CA GLU A 278 -7.20 6.71 -18.90
C GLU A 278 -6.87 5.65 -17.84
N VAL A 279 -7.87 5.23 -17.06
CA VAL A 279 -7.71 4.12 -16.11
C VAL A 279 -7.30 2.85 -16.84
N GLU A 280 -7.91 2.54 -17.97
CA GLU A 280 -7.52 1.39 -18.79
C GLU A 280 -6.06 1.43 -19.23
N ARG A 281 -5.59 2.55 -19.77
CA ARG A 281 -4.20 2.68 -20.21
C ARG A 281 -3.24 2.51 -19.04
N ALA A 282 -3.56 3.08 -17.88
CA ALA A 282 -2.72 2.98 -16.69
C ALA A 282 -2.66 1.54 -16.14
N VAL A 283 -3.80 0.84 -16.06
CA VAL A 283 -3.85 -0.57 -15.66
C VAL A 283 -3.05 -1.44 -16.63
N LEU A 284 -3.27 -1.31 -17.93
CA LEU A 284 -2.55 -2.12 -18.93
C LEU A 284 -1.04 -1.84 -18.92
N ALA A 285 -0.63 -0.59 -18.71
CA ALA A 285 0.78 -0.25 -18.57
C ALA A 285 1.42 -0.85 -17.31
N ALA A 286 0.67 -1.00 -16.21
CA ALA A 286 1.14 -1.67 -15.01
C ALA A 286 1.28 -3.20 -15.19
N LEU A 287 0.67 -3.77 -16.23
CA LEU A 287 0.69 -5.19 -16.56
C LEU A 287 1.56 -5.50 -17.79
N ASP A 288 2.40 -4.56 -18.23
CA ASP A 288 3.29 -4.73 -19.37
C ASP A 288 4.66 -5.26 -18.94
N GLY A 289 4.80 -6.59 -18.91
CA GLY A 289 6.05 -7.27 -18.60
C GLY A 289 6.28 -7.55 -17.11
N PRO A 290 7.54 -7.56 -16.64
CA PRO A 290 7.87 -8.01 -15.30
C PRO A 290 7.62 -6.93 -14.24
N VAL A 291 6.92 -7.32 -13.18
CA VAL A 291 6.67 -6.50 -11.99
C VAL A 291 7.16 -7.22 -10.73
N THR A 292 7.54 -6.44 -9.73
CA THR A 292 7.63 -6.95 -8.35
C THR A 292 6.24 -6.86 -7.74
N TYR A 293 5.86 -7.86 -6.94
CA TYR A 293 4.61 -7.83 -6.20
C TYR A 293 4.83 -7.98 -4.69
N THR A 294 3.85 -7.53 -3.93
CA THR A 294 3.77 -7.77 -2.49
C THR A 294 2.31 -7.96 -2.11
N VAL A 295 2.03 -9.00 -1.32
CA VAL A 295 0.72 -9.20 -0.68
C VAL A 295 0.88 -8.99 0.82
N LYS A 296 0.11 -8.07 1.39
CA LYS A 296 0.03 -7.83 2.83
C LYS A 296 -1.44 -7.87 3.24
N GLY A 297 -1.81 -8.89 4.00
CA GLY A 297 -3.23 -9.15 4.29
C GLY A 297 -4.02 -9.26 2.99
N SER A 298 -5.05 -8.44 2.87
CA SER A 298 -5.94 -8.31 1.71
C SER A 298 -5.48 -7.26 0.68
N THR A 299 -4.25 -6.75 0.74
CA THR A 299 -3.75 -5.75 -0.22
C THR A 299 -2.61 -6.30 -1.08
N LEU A 300 -2.77 -6.18 -2.40
CA LEU A 300 -1.76 -6.44 -3.41
C LEU A 300 -1.17 -5.12 -3.90
N THR A 301 0.15 -5.05 -3.99
CA THR A 301 0.86 -3.99 -4.72
C THR A 301 1.68 -4.61 -5.83
N LEU A 302 1.55 -4.07 -7.04
CA LEU A 302 2.39 -4.38 -8.20
C LEU A 302 3.22 -3.16 -8.57
N THR A 303 4.50 -3.35 -8.86
CA THR A 303 5.38 -2.25 -9.27
C THR A 303 6.34 -2.73 -10.36
N ALA A 304 6.24 -2.12 -11.53
CA ALA A 304 7.17 -2.27 -12.63
C ALA A 304 8.46 -1.46 -12.37
N LYS A 305 9.52 -1.79 -13.12
CA LYS A 305 10.84 -1.15 -12.95
C LYS A 305 10.83 0.35 -13.25
N ASP A 306 9.92 0.82 -14.10
CA ASP A 306 9.75 2.23 -14.44
C ASP A 306 8.88 3.00 -13.43
N GLY A 307 8.44 2.33 -12.35
CA GLY A 307 7.62 2.91 -11.30
C GLY A 307 6.13 2.90 -11.61
N LYS A 308 5.69 2.39 -12.76
CA LYS A 308 4.27 2.14 -13.02
C LYS A 308 3.79 0.96 -12.20
N GLY A 309 2.53 0.96 -11.79
CA GLY A 309 2.04 -0.10 -10.95
C GLY A 309 0.60 0.10 -10.53
N LEU A 310 0.15 -0.77 -9.64
CA LEU A 310 -1.18 -0.68 -9.06
C LEU A 310 -1.19 -1.16 -7.61
N GLY A 311 -2.12 -0.61 -6.85
CA GLY A 311 -2.58 -1.14 -5.58
C GLY A 311 -3.97 -1.73 -5.78
N ALA A 312 -4.21 -2.91 -5.23
CA ALA A 312 -5.47 -3.61 -5.31
C ALA A 312 -5.84 -4.26 -3.97
N ASN A 313 -7.13 -4.43 -3.73
CA ASN A 313 -7.64 -5.16 -2.57
C ASN A 313 -8.25 -6.49 -3.01
N ALA A 314 -8.05 -7.53 -2.21
CA ALA A 314 -8.74 -8.80 -2.37
C ALA A 314 -10.23 -8.54 -2.19
N GLU A 315 -11.02 -8.97 -3.16
CA GLU A 315 -12.45 -9.04 -2.99
C GLU A 315 -12.75 -10.12 -1.95
N ALA A 316 -13.58 -9.78 -0.96
CA ALA A 316 -14.04 -10.78 0.00
C ALA A 316 -14.69 -11.93 -0.81
N PRO A 317 -14.41 -13.20 -0.48
CA PRO A 317 -15.13 -14.30 -1.10
C PRO A 317 -16.62 -14.03 -0.86
N GLU A 318 -17.41 -13.88 -1.92
CA GLU A 318 -18.85 -13.73 -1.77
C GLU A 318 -19.35 -14.88 -0.91
N SER A 319 -19.89 -14.55 0.27
CA SER A 319 -20.54 -15.53 1.13
C SER A 319 -21.66 -16.13 0.30
N GLY A 320 -21.44 -17.36 -0.19
CA GLY A 320 -22.28 -17.97 -1.19
C GLY A 320 -23.75 -17.90 -0.78
N SER A 321 -24.52 -17.08 -1.49
CA SER A 321 -25.96 -17.15 -1.44
C SER A 321 -26.34 -18.46 -2.12
N GLN A 322 -26.37 -19.53 -1.32
CA GLN A 322 -27.09 -20.75 -1.65
C GLN A 322 -28.56 -20.37 -1.71
N HIS A 323 -29.03 -20.01 -2.90
CA HIS A 323 -30.43 -20.15 -3.24
C HIS A 323 -30.58 -21.53 -3.88
N GLY A 324 -31.03 -22.47 -3.05
CA GLY A 324 -31.56 -23.76 -3.48
C GLY A 324 -32.94 -23.62 -4.12
#